data_AF-A0A3R9P9G6-F1
#
_entry.id   AF-A0A3R9P9G6-F1
#
_cell.length_a   1.000
_cell.length_b   1.000
_cell.length_c   1.000
_cell.angle_alpha   90.00
_cell.angle_beta   90.00
_cell.angle_gamma   90.00
#
_symmetry.space_group_name_H-M   'P 1'
#
loop_
_entity.id
_entity.type
_entity.pdbx_description
1 polymer ?
#
loop_
_entity_poly.entity_id
_entity_poly.type
_entity_poly.pdbx_seq_one_letter_code
_entity_poly.pdbx_strand_id
1 'polypeptide(L)'
;MSIPLLLLCIVLLITDVCNRSAKKSKIKTYGLLKEVFKMGKYSTGIIRHEALQPLSRHHREALFTAINLKRAGTDKARFSLKKVLSDTKEYWEKSGKRHLRQEEEILLSAFAEFRSLDCPEIKEMLEEHVNIRAQMNKLLSKGYEDNIEEMNKTGELLEDHIRKEERRIYPFIEKALSEEKLKELVSLLHERTE
;
A
#
# COMPACT_ATOMS: atom_id res chain seq x y z
N MET A 1 -10.10 -38.14 -61.16
CA MET A 1 -11.51 -38.21 -60.70
C MET A 1 -11.73 -37.08 -59.73
N SER A 2 -12.48 -36.07 -60.16
CA SER A 2 -12.68 -34.79 -59.49
C SER A 2 -13.59 -34.96 -58.27
N ILE A 3 -13.14 -34.46 -57.11
CA ILE A 3 -14.00 -34.30 -55.94
C ILE A 3 -15.03 -33.19 -56.30
N PRO A 4 -16.35 -33.44 -56.22
CA PRO A 4 -17.34 -32.46 -56.64
C PRO A 4 -17.35 -31.25 -55.70
N LEU A 5 -17.40 -30.03 -56.27
CA LEU A 5 -17.38 -28.74 -55.57
C LEU A 5 -18.44 -28.60 -54.44
N LEU A 6 -19.46 -29.46 -54.41
CA LEU A 6 -20.48 -29.49 -53.35
C LEU A 6 -19.95 -30.00 -52.00
N LEU A 7 -18.94 -30.87 -51.94
CA LEU A 7 -18.38 -31.33 -50.66
C LEU A 7 -17.52 -30.25 -49.97
N LEU A 8 -16.87 -29.38 -50.74
CA LEU A 8 -16.01 -28.32 -50.18
C LEU A 8 -16.83 -27.22 -49.49
N CYS A 9 -18.04 -26.92 -49.99
CA CYS A 9 -18.94 -25.93 -49.39
C CYS A 9 -19.50 -26.39 -48.03
N ILE A 10 -19.77 -27.69 -47.86
CA ILE A 10 -20.31 -28.23 -46.60
C ILE A 10 -19.23 -28.22 -45.50
N VAL A 11 -17.97 -28.55 -45.82
CA VAL A 11 -16.86 -28.51 -44.86
C VAL A 11 -16.55 -27.08 -44.40
N LEU A 12 -16.65 -26.09 -45.30
CA LEU A 12 -16.47 -24.67 -44.96
C LEU A 12 -17.63 -24.11 -44.11
N LEU A 13 -18.87 -24.54 -44.34
CA LEU A 13 -20.02 -24.13 -43.51
C LEU A 13 -19.98 -24.76 -42.11
N ILE A 14 -19.58 -26.03 -41.98
CA ILE A 14 -19.47 -26.70 -40.68
C ILE A 14 -18.32 -26.10 -39.86
N THR A 15 -17.20 -25.73 -40.49
CA THR A 15 -16.09 -25.05 -39.79
C THR A 15 -16.46 -23.63 -39.34
N ASP A 16 -17.19 -22.84 -40.14
CA ASP A 16 -17.62 -21.50 -39.72
C ASP A 16 -18.69 -21.53 -38.59
N VAL A 17 -19.61 -22.51 -38.61
CA VAL A 17 -20.61 -22.69 -37.54
C VAL A 17 -19.97 -23.15 -36.23
N CYS A 18 -19.02 -24.11 -36.28
CA CYS A 18 -18.26 -24.51 -35.10
C CYS A 18 -17.39 -23.37 -34.55
N ASN A 19 -16.79 -22.55 -35.41
CA ASN A 19 -15.95 -21.42 -35.00
C ASN A 19 -16.79 -20.27 -34.41
N ARG A 20 -17.97 -19.98 -34.95
CA ARG A 20 -18.91 -18.99 -34.38
C ARG A 20 -19.48 -19.43 -33.02
N SER A 21 -19.77 -20.72 -32.86
CA SER A 21 -20.24 -21.29 -31.58
C SER A 21 -19.15 -21.20 -30.50
N ALA A 22 -17.90 -21.54 -30.84
CA ALA A 22 -16.74 -21.40 -29.96
C ALA A 22 -16.41 -19.93 -29.62
N LYS A 23 -16.61 -18.99 -30.57
CA LYS A 23 -16.43 -17.56 -30.32
C LYS A 23 -17.54 -16.99 -29.41
N LYS A 24 -18.80 -17.41 -29.60
CA LYS A 24 -19.92 -17.05 -28.71
C LYS A 24 -19.75 -17.61 -27.30
N SER A 25 -19.29 -18.87 -27.15
CA SER A 25 -19.03 -19.45 -25.83
C SER A 25 -17.87 -18.75 -25.11
N LYS A 26 -16.79 -18.41 -25.83
CA LYS A 26 -15.67 -17.59 -25.31
C LYS A 26 -16.11 -16.19 -24.91
N ILE A 27 -16.88 -15.48 -25.75
CA ILE A 27 -17.38 -14.12 -25.43
C ILE A 27 -18.31 -14.16 -24.21
N LYS A 28 -19.14 -15.20 -24.06
CA LYS A 28 -20.02 -15.38 -22.89
C LYS A 28 -19.23 -15.71 -21.62
N THR A 29 -18.12 -16.46 -21.71
CA THR A 29 -17.20 -16.69 -20.59
C THR A 29 -16.40 -15.44 -20.22
N TYR A 30 -15.96 -14.61 -21.19
CA TYR A 30 -15.34 -13.31 -20.89
C TYR A 30 -16.34 -12.32 -20.25
N GLY A 31 -17.61 -12.36 -20.66
CA GLY A 31 -18.69 -11.59 -20.03
C GLY A 31 -18.97 -12.04 -18.60
N LEU A 32 -19.11 -13.34 -18.37
CA LEU A 32 -19.27 -13.92 -17.02
C LEU A 32 -18.04 -13.66 -16.14
N LEU A 33 -16.81 -13.76 -16.68
CA LEU A 33 -15.59 -13.45 -15.94
C LEU A 33 -15.54 -11.99 -15.52
N LYS A 34 -15.99 -11.05 -16.37
CA LYS A 34 -16.11 -9.62 -15.98
C LYS A 34 -17.16 -9.39 -14.90
N GLU A 35 -18.25 -10.14 -14.88
CA GLU A 35 -19.27 -10.04 -13.83
C GLU A 35 -18.86 -10.71 -12.51
N VAL A 36 -18.16 -11.86 -12.59
CA VAL A 36 -17.55 -12.53 -11.41
C VAL A 36 -16.41 -11.67 -10.83
N PHE A 37 -15.61 -11.00 -11.66
CA PHE A 37 -14.61 -10.02 -11.18
C PHE A 37 -15.26 -8.78 -10.53
N LYS A 38 -16.52 -8.48 -10.86
CA LYS A 38 -17.32 -7.43 -10.21
C LYS A 38 -17.89 -7.86 -8.85
N MET A 39 -17.78 -9.13 -8.46
CA MET A 39 -18.32 -9.70 -7.22
C MET A 39 -17.26 -10.11 -6.18
N GLY A 40 -16.02 -9.66 -6.33
CA GLY A 40 -15.03 -9.68 -5.26
C GLY A 40 -14.72 -8.25 -4.82
N LYS A 41 -15.28 -7.79 -3.70
CA LYS A 41 -14.72 -6.65 -2.96
C LYS A 41 -13.38 -7.05 -2.33
N TYR A 42 -12.41 -7.42 -3.16
CA TYR A 42 -11.02 -7.22 -2.78
C TYR A 42 -10.78 -5.75 -3.07
N SER A 43 -10.51 -4.95 -2.04
CA SER A 43 -9.82 -3.70 -2.29
C SER A 43 -8.57 -4.08 -3.05
N THR A 44 -8.50 -3.81 -4.36
CA THR A 44 -7.24 -3.81 -5.07
C THR A 44 -6.29 -3.02 -4.19
N GLY A 45 -5.24 -3.66 -3.66
CA GLY A 45 -4.27 -2.99 -2.81
C GLY A 45 -3.87 -1.69 -3.50
N ILE A 46 -3.71 -0.60 -2.75
CA ILE A 46 -3.43 0.69 -3.39
C ILE A 46 -2.10 0.53 -4.15
N ILE A 47 -2.17 0.62 -5.48
CA ILE A 47 -1.00 0.49 -6.35
C ILE A 47 -0.38 1.88 -6.46
N ARG A 48 0.90 1.97 -6.11
CA ARG A 48 1.70 3.18 -6.15
C ARG A 48 2.54 3.26 -7.40
N HIS A 49 2.88 4.49 -7.76
CA HIS A 49 4.00 4.74 -8.64
C HIS A 49 5.25 4.01 -8.10
N GLU A 50 6.05 3.43 -8.99
CA GLU A 50 7.22 2.60 -8.64
C GLU A 50 8.14 3.28 -7.61
N ALA A 51 8.33 4.60 -7.77
CA ALA A 51 9.10 5.45 -6.86
C ALA A 51 8.64 5.38 -5.39
N LEU A 52 7.34 5.27 -5.14
CA LEU A 52 6.75 5.29 -3.79
C LEU A 52 6.49 3.88 -3.24
N GLN A 53 6.59 2.84 -4.07
CA GLN A 53 6.40 1.47 -3.63
C GLN A 53 7.33 1.06 -2.46
N PRO A 54 8.61 1.49 -2.37
CA PRO A 54 9.45 1.23 -1.20
C PRO A 54 8.81 1.72 0.11
N LEU A 55 8.33 2.97 0.13
CA LEU A 55 7.70 3.56 1.31
C LEU A 55 6.39 2.84 1.66
N SER A 56 5.53 2.59 0.68
CA SER A 56 4.32 1.80 0.88
C SER A 56 4.57 0.36 1.31
N ARG A 57 5.71 -0.25 0.96
CA ARG A 57 6.09 -1.58 1.47
C ARG A 57 6.41 -1.52 2.96
N HIS A 58 7.06 -0.45 3.44
CA HIS A 58 7.34 -0.25 4.87
C HIS A 58 6.06 -0.14 5.70
N HIS A 59 4.98 0.42 5.14
CA HIS A 59 3.68 0.50 5.80
C HIS A 59 3.08 -0.85 6.21
N ARG A 60 3.47 -1.96 5.55
CA ARG A 60 2.98 -3.30 5.94
C ARG A 60 3.49 -3.69 7.33
N GLU A 61 4.76 -3.46 7.60
CA GLU A 61 5.36 -3.72 8.91
C GLU A 61 4.81 -2.74 9.94
N ALA A 62 4.73 -1.46 9.60
CA ALA A 62 4.20 -0.42 10.47
C ALA A 62 2.74 -0.67 10.88
N LEU A 63 1.86 -1.05 9.95
CA LEU A 63 0.47 -1.43 10.24
C LEU A 63 0.37 -2.66 11.12
N PHE A 64 1.24 -3.66 10.91
CA PHE A 64 1.27 -4.82 11.78
C PHE A 64 1.61 -4.41 13.22
N THR A 65 2.62 -3.57 13.41
CA THR A 65 2.96 -3.00 14.72
C THR A 65 1.80 -2.19 15.32
N ALA A 66 1.20 -1.29 14.52
CA ALA A 66 0.09 -0.44 14.93
C ALA A 66 -1.13 -1.26 15.42
N ILE A 67 -1.52 -2.31 14.68
CA ILE A 67 -2.66 -3.16 15.03
C ILE A 67 -2.40 -3.91 16.36
N ASN A 68 -1.18 -4.40 16.58
CA ASN A 68 -0.85 -5.11 17.80
C ASN A 68 -0.79 -4.16 19.01
N LEU A 69 -0.25 -2.95 18.83
CA LEU A 69 -0.27 -1.87 19.82
C LEU A 69 -1.70 -1.46 20.19
N LYS A 70 -2.57 -1.23 19.20
CA LYS A 70 -3.96 -0.84 19.40
C LYS A 70 -4.78 -1.89 20.15
N ARG A 71 -4.44 -3.17 19.99
CA ARG A 71 -5.15 -4.28 20.63
C ARG A 71 -4.52 -4.75 21.94
N ALA A 72 -3.35 -4.24 22.31
CA ALA A 72 -2.64 -4.63 23.52
C ALA A 72 -3.55 -4.50 24.75
N GLY A 73 -3.58 -5.52 25.61
CA GLY A 73 -4.40 -5.52 26.83
C GLY A 73 -5.91 -5.77 26.63
N THR A 74 -6.38 -5.96 25.38
CA THR A 74 -7.79 -6.25 25.08
C THR A 74 -8.05 -7.73 24.86
N ASP A 75 -9.32 -8.12 24.78
CA ASP A 75 -9.78 -9.45 24.35
C ASP A 75 -9.32 -9.84 22.93
N LYS A 76 -9.00 -8.84 22.11
CA LYS A 76 -8.49 -9.01 20.73
C LYS A 76 -6.97 -9.07 20.65
N ALA A 77 -6.26 -9.02 21.78
CA ALA A 77 -4.81 -9.09 21.82
C ALA A 77 -4.32 -10.45 21.28
N ARG A 78 -3.38 -10.42 20.33
CA ARG A 78 -2.75 -11.64 19.80
C ARG A 78 -1.51 -12.06 20.59
N PHE A 79 -0.84 -11.10 21.22
CA PHE A 79 0.46 -11.29 21.87
C PHE A 79 0.44 -10.68 23.27
N SER A 80 1.37 -11.11 24.12
CA SER A 80 1.57 -10.51 25.44
C SER A 80 2.08 -9.07 25.34
N LEU A 81 1.79 -8.24 26.35
CA LEU A 81 2.25 -6.84 26.41
C LEU A 81 3.77 -6.73 26.22
N LYS A 82 4.53 -7.61 26.88
CA LYS A 82 5.99 -7.70 26.75
C LYS A 82 6.43 -7.95 25.31
N LYS A 83 5.76 -8.87 24.60
CA LYS A 83 6.08 -9.15 23.19
C LYS A 83 5.73 -7.95 22.31
N VAL A 84 4.56 -7.35 22.48
CA VAL A 84 4.14 -6.17 21.70
C VAL A 84 5.16 -5.02 21.87
N LEU A 85 5.58 -4.74 23.11
CA LEU A 85 6.56 -3.69 23.38
C LEU A 85 7.93 -4.00 22.75
N SER A 86 8.39 -5.26 22.88
CA SER A 86 9.66 -5.70 22.28
C SER A 86 9.66 -5.59 20.76
N ASP A 87 8.62 -6.10 20.10
CA ASP A 87 8.46 -6.03 18.65
C ASP A 87 8.35 -4.56 18.18
N THR A 88 7.65 -3.72 18.93
CA THR A 88 7.52 -2.28 18.64
C THR A 88 8.88 -1.59 18.72
N LYS A 89 9.69 -1.90 19.74
CA LYS A 89 11.06 -1.37 19.87
C LYS A 89 11.92 -1.79 18.68
N GLU A 90 11.87 -3.06 18.30
CA GLU A 90 12.64 -3.57 17.16
C GLU A 90 12.24 -2.87 15.85
N TYR A 91 10.94 -2.78 15.57
CA TYR A 91 10.42 -2.05 14.41
C TYR A 91 10.88 -0.59 14.41
N TRP A 92 10.75 0.11 15.54
CA TRP A 92 11.07 1.54 15.62
C TRP A 92 12.56 1.81 15.36
N GLU A 93 13.42 0.98 15.93
CA GLU A 93 14.87 1.09 15.80
C GLU A 93 15.37 0.70 14.41
N LYS A 94 14.81 -0.35 13.79
CA LYS A 94 15.28 -0.86 12.49
C LYS A 94 14.65 -0.14 11.29
N SER A 95 13.38 0.22 11.38
CA SER A 95 12.56 0.62 10.22
C SER A 95 11.86 1.97 10.43
N GLY A 96 11.15 2.15 11.54
CA GLY A 96 10.22 3.28 11.73
C GLY A 96 10.89 4.65 11.64
N LYS A 97 12.02 4.85 12.33
CA LYS A 97 12.76 6.13 12.27
C LYS A 97 13.30 6.45 10.88
N ARG A 98 13.78 5.43 10.15
CA ARG A 98 14.33 5.59 8.80
C ARG A 98 13.23 5.94 7.81
N HIS A 99 12.05 5.32 7.94
CA HIS A 99 10.92 5.58 7.07
C HIS A 99 10.48 7.05 7.12
N LEU A 100 10.25 7.61 8.32
CA LEU A 100 9.91 9.04 8.46
C LEU A 100 11.00 9.97 7.89
N ARG A 101 12.28 9.60 8.05
CA ARG A 101 13.38 10.36 7.46
C ARG A 101 13.38 10.29 5.94
N GLN A 102 13.07 9.15 5.33
CA GLN A 102 12.99 9.06 3.88
C GLN A 102 11.87 9.95 3.33
N GLU A 103 10.75 10.03 4.03
CA GLU A 103 9.66 10.93 3.65
C GLU A 103 10.08 12.39 3.77
N GLU A 104 10.64 12.78 4.92
CA GLU A 104 11.04 14.16 5.19
C GLU A 104 12.23 14.62 4.33
N GLU A 105 13.30 13.84 4.32
CA GLU A 105 14.59 14.24 3.76
C GLU A 105 14.66 14.00 2.24
N ILE A 106 13.88 13.05 1.70
CA ILE A 106 13.93 12.66 0.27
C ILE A 106 12.63 13.04 -0.44
N LEU A 107 11.49 12.49 0.00
CA LEU A 107 10.22 12.66 -0.72
C LEU A 107 9.72 14.10 -0.68
N LEU A 108 9.66 14.71 0.50
CA LEU A 108 9.18 16.08 0.68
C LEU A 108 10.16 17.12 0.11
N SER A 109 11.46 16.83 0.17
CA SER A 109 12.48 17.64 -0.53
C SER A 109 12.22 17.68 -2.04
N ALA A 110 11.98 16.52 -2.66
CA ALA A 110 11.64 16.46 -4.09
C ALA A 110 10.30 17.14 -4.40
N PHE A 111 9.30 16.99 -3.54
CA PHE A 111 8.01 17.67 -3.68
C PHE A 111 8.14 19.19 -3.66
N ALA A 112 8.98 19.73 -2.78
CA ALA A 112 9.20 21.17 -2.62
C ALA A 112 9.81 21.84 -3.86
N GLU A 113 10.45 21.09 -4.77
CA GLU A 113 10.93 21.60 -6.05
C GLU A 113 9.77 21.95 -7.00
N PHE A 114 8.59 21.34 -6.83
CA PHE A 114 7.46 21.45 -7.75
C PHE A 114 6.26 22.19 -7.15
N ARG A 115 6.13 22.23 -5.82
CA ARG A 115 4.99 22.82 -5.10
C ARG A 115 5.44 23.50 -3.82
N SER A 116 4.66 24.49 -3.39
CA SER A 116 4.84 25.11 -2.08
C SER A 116 4.57 24.11 -0.96
N LEU A 117 5.36 24.17 0.11
CA LEU A 117 5.11 23.46 1.37
C LEU A 117 4.02 24.12 2.23
N ASP A 118 3.46 25.26 1.79
CA ASP A 118 2.27 25.87 2.40
C ASP A 118 0.99 25.10 2.03
N CYS A 119 1.01 23.79 2.31
CA CYS A 119 -0.06 22.84 2.08
C CYS A 119 -0.51 22.28 3.42
N PRO A 120 -1.79 22.46 3.80
CA PRO A 120 -2.31 21.95 5.08
C PRO A 120 -2.04 20.47 5.30
N GLU A 121 -2.16 19.64 4.25
CA GLU A 121 -1.92 18.21 4.33
C GLU A 121 -0.47 17.84 4.66
N ILE A 122 0.51 18.55 4.09
CA ILE A 122 1.93 18.31 4.36
C ILE A 122 2.31 18.80 5.76
N LYS A 123 1.76 19.94 6.19
CA LYS A 123 1.97 20.43 7.56
C LYS A 123 1.42 19.45 8.59
N GLU A 124 0.20 18.96 8.37
CA GLU A 124 -0.44 17.97 9.23
C GLU A 124 0.38 16.67 9.31
N MET A 125 0.89 16.17 8.18
CA MET A 125 1.80 15.01 8.16
C MET A 125 3.06 15.23 9.00
N LEU A 126 3.72 16.38 8.86
CA LEU A 126 4.94 16.69 9.62
C LEU A 126 4.66 16.83 11.13
N GLU A 127 3.52 17.41 11.51
CA GLU A 127 3.06 17.44 12.90
C GLU A 127 2.82 16.02 13.44
N GLU A 128 2.20 15.14 12.65
CA GLU A 128 2.04 13.73 13.01
C GLU A 128 3.38 13.02 13.19
N HIS A 129 4.38 13.28 12.35
CA HIS A 129 5.70 12.68 12.50
C HIS A 129 6.37 13.06 13.82
N VAL A 130 6.24 14.32 14.24
CA VAL A 130 6.75 14.78 15.55
C VAL A 130 6.01 14.08 16.69
N ASN A 131 4.68 13.98 16.59
CA ASN A 131 3.85 13.29 17.59
C ASN A 131 4.18 11.80 17.68
N ILE A 132 4.38 11.12 16.55
CA ILE A 132 4.77 9.70 16.49
C ILE A 132 6.12 9.50 17.20
N ARG A 133 7.11 10.34 16.90
CA ARG A 133 8.43 10.26 17.57
C ARG A 133 8.30 10.47 19.07
N ALA A 134 7.54 11.48 19.50
CA ALA A 134 7.32 11.75 20.92
C ALA A 134 6.64 10.56 21.63
N GLN A 135 5.59 10.00 21.03
CA GLN A 135 4.87 8.86 21.59
C GLN A 135 5.72 7.59 21.62
N MET A 136 6.48 7.31 20.57
CA MET A 136 7.42 6.18 20.55
C MET A 136 8.47 6.30 21.66
N ASN A 137 9.06 7.48 21.83
CA ASN A 137 10.06 7.70 22.89
C ASN A 137 9.44 7.48 24.29
N LYS A 138 8.25 8.03 24.51
CA LYS A 138 7.52 7.88 25.77
C LYS A 138 7.16 6.42 26.04
N LEU A 139 6.59 5.74 25.05
CA LEU A 139 6.21 4.33 25.11
C LEU A 139 7.42 3.44 25.45
N LEU A 140 8.54 3.65 24.76
CA LEU A 140 9.75 2.82 24.87
C LEU A 140 10.62 3.15 26.11
N SER A 141 10.38 4.27 26.78
CA SER A 141 11.05 4.63 28.04
C SER A 141 10.49 3.92 29.29
N LYS A 142 9.32 3.29 29.18
CA LYS A 142 8.61 2.64 30.29
C LYS A 142 8.62 1.12 30.16
N GLY A 143 8.45 0.43 31.29
CA GLY A 143 8.15 -1.01 31.32
C GLY A 143 6.77 -1.33 30.72
N TYR A 144 6.47 -2.60 30.47
CA TYR A 144 5.19 -2.99 29.85
C TYR A 144 4.00 -3.01 30.81
N GLU A 145 4.23 -3.09 32.14
CA GLU A 145 3.13 -3.24 33.12
C GLU A 145 2.18 -2.03 33.17
N ASP A 146 2.68 -0.80 32.98
CA ASP A 146 1.91 0.45 33.14
C ASP A 146 1.65 1.20 31.81
N ASN A 147 1.64 0.47 30.69
CA ASN A 147 1.82 1.08 29.36
C ASN A 147 0.66 0.84 28.38
N ILE A 148 -0.42 0.18 28.80
CA ILE A 148 -1.51 -0.25 27.90
C ILE A 148 -2.15 0.95 27.17
N GLU A 149 -2.44 2.04 27.89
CA GLU A 149 -3.06 3.22 27.30
C GLU A 149 -2.15 3.87 26.24
N GLU A 150 -0.84 4.00 26.53
CA GLU A 150 0.12 4.55 25.58
C GLU A 150 0.34 3.62 24.39
N MET A 151 0.32 2.30 24.60
CA MET A 151 0.34 1.32 23.51
C MET A 151 -0.85 1.54 22.58
N ASN A 152 -2.06 1.64 23.13
CA ASN A 152 -3.26 1.79 22.32
C ASN A 152 -3.25 3.12 21.55
N LYS A 153 -2.92 4.23 22.21
CA LYS A 153 -2.78 5.56 21.57
C LYS A 153 -1.74 5.57 20.46
N THR A 154 -0.58 4.94 20.68
CA THR A 154 0.48 4.85 19.67
C THR A 154 0.02 4.02 18.47
N GLY A 155 -0.71 2.93 18.71
CA GLY A 155 -1.28 2.09 17.66
C GLY A 155 -2.31 2.83 16.79
N GLU A 156 -3.19 3.62 17.42
CA GLU A 156 -4.15 4.47 16.70
C GLU A 156 -3.45 5.54 15.87
N LEU A 157 -2.51 6.27 16.47
CA LEU A 157 -1.75 7.32 15.81
C LEU A 157 -1.01 6.79 14.56
N LEU A 158 -0.32 5.67 14.68
CA LEU A 158 0.38 5.06 13.54
C LEU A 158 -0.59 4.60 12.44
N GLU A 159 -1.70 3.94 12.79
CA GLU A 159 -2.64 3.45 11.80
C GLU A 159 -3.29 4.59 11.02
N ASP A 160 -3.70 5.65 11.72
CA ASP A 160 -4.36 6.82 11.11
C ASP A 160 -3.40 7.59 10.21
N HIS A 161 -2.16 7.78 10.66
CA HIS A 161 -1.09 8.40 9.89
C HIS A 161 -0.81 7.63 8.58
N ILE A 162 -0.54 6.32 8.66
CA ILE A 162 -0.28 5.48 7.48
C ILE A 162 -1.46 5.52 6.49
N ARG A 163 -2.69 5.48 7.00
CA ARG A 163 -3.89 5.57 6.15
C ARG A 163 -3.99 6.93 5.46
N LYS A 164 -3.61 8.01 6.12
CA LYS A 164 -3.60 9.36 5.54
C LYS A 164 -2.55 9.47 4.45
N GLU A 165 -1.35 8.95 4.69
CA GLU A 165 -0.27 8.96 3.71
C GLU A 165 -0.68 8.23 2.45
N GLU A 166 -1.14 6.99 2.61
CA GLU A 166 -1.61 6.20 1.48
C GLU A 166 -2.81 6.90 0.81
N ARG A 167 -3.85 7.30 1.52
CA ARG A 167 -5.09 7.70 0.84
C ARG A 167 -5.07 9.13 0.32
N ARG A 168 -4.20 9.99 0.84
CA ARG A 168 -4.21 11.43 0.57
C ARG A 168 -2.84 11.96 0.17
N ILE A 169 -1.80 11.74 0.97
CA ILE A 169 -0.49 12.38 0.76
C ILE A 169 0.21 11.82 -0.48
N TYR A 170 0.39 10.51 -0.58
CA TYR A 170 1.09 9.90 -1.71
C TYR A 170 0.40 10.19 -3.05
N PRO A 171 -0.94 10.05 -3.19
CA PRO A 171 -1.63 10.47 -4.41
C PRO A 171 -1.48 11.96 -4.73
N PHE A 172 -1.37 12.81 -3.71
CA PHE A 172 -1.16 14.24 -3.89
C PHE A 172 0.25 14.55 -4.42
N ILE A 173 1.27 13.89 -3.86
CA ILE A 173 2.66 14.03 -4.30
C ILE A 173 2.85 13.44 -5.72
N GLU A 174 2.29 12.27 -6.00
CA GLU A 174 2.33 11.63 -7.34
C GLU A 174 1.77 12.55 -8.44
N LYS A 175 0.72 13.33 -8.14
CA LYS A 175 0.14 14.30 -9.08
C LYS A 175 0.95 15.59 -9.24
N ALA A 176 1.82 15.89 -8.28
CA ALA A 176 2.59 17.13 -8.26
C ALA A 176 3.93 17.00 -8.97
N LEU A 177 4.58 15.84 -8.84
CA LEU A 177 5.89 15.55 -9.40
C LEU A 177 5.81 15.23 -10.90
N SER A 178 6.86 15.60 -11.65
CA SER A 178 7.01 15.13 -13.04
C SER A 178 7.44 13.67 -13.07
N GLU A 179 7.22 13.00 -14.22
CA GLU A 179 7.66 11.62 -14.44
C GLU A 179 9.18 11.47 -14.31
N GLU A 180 9.94 12.44 -14.79
CA GLU A 180 11.41 12.47 -14.67
C GLU A 180 11.82 12.49 -13.20
N LYS A 181 11.18 13.35 -12.38
CA LYS A 181 11.50 13.42 -10.95
C LYS A 181 11.10 12.14 -10.21
N LEU A 182 9.96 11.56 -10.55
CA LEU A 182 9.53 10.27 -9.98
C LEU A 182 10.54 9.16 -10.31
N LYS A 183 11.11 9.13 -11.52
CA LYS A 183 12.18 8.17 -11.88
C LYS A 183 13.46 8.37 -11.07
N GLU A 184 13.87 9.61 -10.83
CA GLU A 184 15.03 9.91 -9.96
C GLU A 184 14.81 9.38 -8.53
N LEU A 185 13.59 9.53 -8.01
CA LEU A 185 13.24 9.05 -6.67
C LEU A 185 13.32 7.52 -6.51
N VAL A 186 13.15 6.75 -7.59
CA VAL A 186 13.25 5.28 -7.54
C VAL A 186 14.60 4.87 -6.95
N SER A 187 15.70 5.40 -7.47
CA SER A 187 17.05 5.04 -6.99
C SER A 187 17.28 5.50 -5.55
N LEU A 188 16.91 6.74 -5.22
CA LEU A 188 17.14 7.32 -3.88
C LEU A 188 16.38 6.58 -2.77
N LEU A 189 15.15 6.15 -3.07
CA LEU A 189 14.31 5.43 -2.11
C LEU A 189 14.62 3.92 -2.05
N HIS A 190 15.25 3.34 -3.08
CA HIS A 190 15.72 1.94 -3.05
C HIS A 190 17.10 1.79 -2.37
N GLU A 191 18.08 2.66 -2.67
CA GLU A 191 19.47 2.55 -2.20
C GLU A 191 19.61 2.59 -0.66
N ARG A 192 18.61 3.10 0.05
CA ARG A 192 18.62 3.21 1.52
C ARG A 192 17.74 2.18 2.23
N THR A 193 17.23 1.18 1.50
CA THR A 193 16.40 0.10 2.06
C THR A 193 17.18 -1.15 2.47
N GLU A 194 18.38 -1.34 1.93
CA GLU A 194 19.36 -2.37 2.36
C GLU A 194 20.20 -1.88 3.55
#